data_AF-A0A2M7A2C4-F1
#
_entry.id   AF-A0A2M7A2C4-F1
#
_cell.length_a   1.000
_cell.length_b   1.000
_cell.length_c   1.000
_cell.angle_alpha   90.00
_cell.angle_beta   90.00
_cell.angle_gamma   90.00
#
_symmetry.space_group_name_H-M   'P 1'
#
loop_
_entity.id
_entity.type
_entity.pdbx_description
1 polymer ?
#
loop_
_entity_poly.entity_id
_entity_poly.type
_entity_poly.pdbx_seq_one_letter_code
_entity_poly.pdbx_strand_id
1 'polypeptide(L)'
;MRHCRTQSGAWKSGFTLIELLVVIAIIAILAAILFPVFARAREKARTASCQSNLKQIGIAIGMYQTDYDGNFPFSKNFSPAGTW
;
A
#
# COMPACT_ATOMS: atom_id res chain seq x y z
N MET A 1 56.72 -30.53 10.94
CA MET A 1 56.04 -29.50 11.75
C MET A 1 54.78 -29.04 11.01
N ARG A 2 53.63 -29.66 11.28
CA ARG A 2 52.34 -29.23 10.72
C ARG A 2 51.41 -28.94 11.89
N HIS A 3 51.14 -27.66 12.12
CA HIS A 3 50.07 -27.23 13.00
C HIS A 3 48.76 -27.23 12.21
N CYS A 4 47.93 -28.26 12.41
CA CYS A 4 46.50 -28.13 12.24
C CYS A 4 45.94 -27.82 13.63
N ARG A 5 45.54 -26.56 13.85
CA ARG A 5 44.93 -26.12 15.11
C ARG A 5 43.44 -26.45 14.99
N THR A 6 43.05 -27.65 15.41
CA THR A 6 41.65 -28.06 15.50
C THR A 6 40.97 -27.17 16.54
N GLN A 7 40.17 -26.21 16.10
CA GLN A 7 39.37 -25.40 17.02
C GLN A 7 38.24 -26.27 17.58
N SER A 8 38.32 -26.53 18.88
CA SER A 8 37.27 -27.10 19.71
C SER A 8 36.12 -26.08 19.87
N GLY A 9 35.41 -25.79 18.77
CA GLY A 9 34.15 -25.05 18.81
C GLY A 9 33.07 -25.94 19.39
N ALA A 10 32.94 -25.94 20.72
CA ALA A 10 31.89 -26.64 21.43
C ALA A 10 30.54 -25.94 21.23
N TRP A 11 29.92 -26.05 20.05
CA TRP A 11 28.48 -25.82 19.84
C TRP A 11 27.93 -26.99 19.03
N LYS A 12 27.49 -28.04 19.72
CA LYS A 12 26.55 -29.01 19.16
C LYS A 12 25.24 -28.91 19.92
N SER A 13 24.53 -27.81 19.69
CA SER A 13 23.08 -27.76 19.78
C SER A 13 22.58 -27.63 18.34
N GLY A 14 22.38 -28.77 17.69
CA GLY A 14 21.71 -28.81 16.39
C GLY A 14 20.21 -28.69 16.66
N PHE A 15 19.57 -27.69 16.06
CA PHE A 15 18.12 -27.54 16.09
C PHE A 15 17.49 -28.85 15.61
N THR A 16 16.54 -29.40 16.36
CA THR A 16 15.90 -30.64 15.94
C THR A 16 15.10 -30.37 14.67
N LEU A 17 15.10 -31.30 13.71
CA LEU A 17 14.36 -31.17 12.45
C LEU A 17 12.87 -30.84 12.68
N ILE A 18 12.29 -31.33 13.78
CA ILE A 18 10.92 -31.07 14.19
C ILE A 18 10.68 -29.63 14.63
N GLU A 19 11.62 -29.00 15.32
CA GLU A 19 11.50 -27.60 15.75
C GLU A 19 11.52 -26.65 14.55
N LEU A 20 12.32 -26.95 13.51
CA LEU A 20 12.30 -26.16 12.27
C LEU A 20 10.99 -26.38 11.49
N LEU A 21 10.48 -27.61 11.47
CA LEU A 21 9.27 -27.98 10.74
C LEU A 21 8.01 -27.34 11.32
N VAL A 22 7.87 -27.29 12.64
CA VAL A 22 6.70 -26.65 13.27
C VAL A 22 6.66 -25.14 13.01
N VAL A 23 7.82 -24.47 12.96
CA VAL A 23 7.89 -23.02 12.72
C VAL A 23 7.43 -22.68 11.31
N ILE A 24 7.94 -23.39 10.28
CA ILE A 24 7.50 -23.15 8.90
C ILE A 24 6.02 -23.47 8.71
N ALA A 25 5.48 -24.47 9.42
CA ALA A 25 4.05 -24.80 9.38
C ALA A 25 3.19 -23.65 9.90
N ILE A 26 3.57 -23.04 11.03
CA ILE A 26 2.86 -21.88 11.59
C ILE A 26 2.96 -20.68 10.64
N ILE A 27 4.15 -20.39 10.10
CA ILE A 27 4.35 -19.28 9.14
C ILE A 27 3.49 -19.49 7.89
N ALA A 28 3.39 -20.71 7.36
CA ALA A 28 2.58 -21.02 6.19
C ALA A 28 1.08 -20.75 6.43
N ILE A 29 0.55 -21.13 7.60
CA ILE A 29 -0.83 -20.85 7.99
C ILE A 29 -1.08 -19.34 8.08
N LEU A 30 -0.19 -18.61 8.75
CA LEU A 30 -0.31 -17.15 8.88
C LEU A 30 -0.23 -16.45 7.53
N ALA A 31 0.73 -16.83 6.67
CA ALA A 31 0.91 -16.26 5.34
C ALA A 31 -0.29 -16.55 4.42
N ALA A 32 -0.89 -17.74 4.51
CA ALA A 32 -2.08 -18.12 3.74
C ALA A 32 -3.28 -17.21 4.03
N ILE A 33 -3.43 -16.72 5.26
CA ILE A 33 -4.50 -15.76 5.62
C ILE A 33 -4.08 -14.32 5.28
N LEU A 34 -2.81 -13.98 5.51
CA LEU A 34 -2.31 -12.63 5.33
C LEU A 34 -2.29 -12.19 3.86
N PHE A 35 -1.85 -13.06 2.94
CA PHE A 35 -1.76 -12.74 1.51
C PHE A 35 -3.09 -12.29 0.87
N PRO A 36 -4.22 -13.02 1.01
CA PRO A 36 -5.50 -12.61 0.43
C PRO A 36 -6.10 -11.38 1.11
N VAL A 37 -5.83 -11.16 2.39
CA VAL A 37 -6.28 -9.96 3.11
C VAL A 37 -5.46 -8.73 2.67
N PHE A 38 -4.15 -8.88 2.54
CA PHE A 38 -3.24 -7.81 2.13
C PHE A 38 -3.54 -7.29 0.72
N ALA A 39 -3.83 -8.18 -0.23
CA ALA A 39 -4.21 -7.79 -1.59
C ALA A 39 -5.47 -6.91 -1.60
N ARG A 40 -6.50 -7.30 -0.84
CA ARG A 40 -7.75 -6.52 -0.69
C ARG A 40 -7.49 -5.19 0.02
N ALA A 41 -6.69 -5.19 1.08
CA ALA A 41 -6.34 -3.98 1.82
C ALA A 41 -5.62 -2.96 0.94
N ARG A 42 -4.69 -3.40 0.08
CA ARG A 42 -3.98 -2.53 -0.86
C ARG A 42 -4.91 -1.85 -1.87
N GLU A 43 -5.86 -2.61 -2.43
CA GLU A 43 -6.84 -2.05 -3.37
C GLU A 43 -7.78 -1.04 -2.68
N LYS A 44 -8.19 -1.34 -1.44
CA LYS A 44 -8.96 -0.41 -0.61
C LYS A 44 -8.16 0.85 -0.28
N ALA A 45 -6.88 0.74 0.03
CA ALA A 45 -6.01 1.88 0.27
C ALA A 45 -5.89 2.78 -0.98
N ARG A 46 -5.69 2.20 -2.17
CA ARG A 46 -5.68 2.95 -3.43
C ARG A 46 -6.99 3.67 -3.68
N THR A 47 -8.10 2.99 -3.46
CA THR A 47 -9.45 3.56 -3.60
C THR A 47 -9.65 4.70 -2.61
N ALA A 48 -9.25 4.53 -1.35
CA ALA A 48 -9.35 5.56 -0.32
C ALA A 48 -8.53 6.82 -0.67
N SER A 49 -7.31 6.64 -1.18
CA SER A 49 -6.50 7.78 -1.67
C SER A 49 -7.18 8.51 -2.82
N CYS A 50 -7.72 7.78 -3.80
CA CYS A 50 -8.45 8.38 -4.92
C CYS A 50 -9.69 9.14 -4.44
N GLN A 51 -10.50 8.54 -3.57
CA GLN A 51 -11.67 9.19 -2.98
C GLN A 51 -11.29 10.45 -2.19
N SER A 52 -10.19 10.42 -1.43
CA SER A 52 -9.68 11.59 -0.71
C SER A 52 -9.29 12.71 -1.67
N ASN A 53 -8.62 12.39 -2.77
CA ASN A 53 -8.24 13.39 -3.79
C ASN A 53 -9.48 14.01 -4.44
N LEU A 54 -10.46 13.19 -4.85
CA LEU A 54 -11.70 13.68 -5.45
C LEU A 54 -12.52 14.53 -4.47
N LYS A 55 -12.57 14.14 -3.20
CA LYS A 55 -13.19 14.94 -2.14
C LYS A 55 -12.52 16.30 -2.02
N GLN A 56 -11.19 16.35 -2.00
CA GLN A 56 -10.44 17.61 -1.94
C GLN A 56 -10.70 18.50 -3.16
N ILE A 57 -10.75 17.92 -4.37
CA ILE A 57 -11.13 18.66 -5.58
C ILE A 57 -12.55 19.20 -5.50
N GLY A 58 -13.52 18.38 -5.07
CA GLY A 58 -14.92 18.81 -4.93
C GLY A 58 -15.07 19.96 -3.92
N ILE A 59 -14.35 19.89 -2.80
CA ILE A 59 -14.28 20.99 -1.83
C ILE A 59 -13.70 22.25 -2.50
N ALA A 60 -12.59 22.13 -3.22
CA ALA A 60 -11.97 23.26 -3.90
C ALA A 60 -12.89 23.90 -4.96
N ILE A 61 -13.65 23.09 -5.69
CA ILE A 61 -14.64 23.58 -6.67
C ILE A 61 -15.78 24.31 -5.95
N GLY A 62 -16.29 23.78 -4.84
CA GLY A 62 -17.33 24.45 -4.05
C GLY A 62 -16.87 25.77 -3.45
N MET A 63 -15.62 25.83 -2.97
CA MET A 63 -15.00 27.07 -2.51
C MET A 63 -14.90 28.09 -3.64
N TYR A 64 -14.38 27.69 -4.80
CA TYR A 64 -14.30 28.54 -5.98
C TYR A 64 -15.67 29.08 -6.41
N GLN A 65 -16.69 28.21 -6.46
CA GLN A 65 -18.05 28.59 -6.84
C GLN A 65 -18.63 29.65 -5.89
N THR A 66 -18.34 29.53 -4.59
CA THR A 66 -18.80 30.49 -3.58
C THR A 66 -18.10 31.85 -3.76
N ASP A 67 -16.81 31.84 -4.13
CA ASP A 67 -16.01 33.05 -4.31
C ASP A 67 -16.28 33.77 -5.65
N TYR A 68 -16.80 33.08 -6.68
CA TYR A 68 -17.03 33.59 -8.04
C TYR A 68 -18.51 33.57 -8.46
N ASP A 69 -19.41 34.11 -7.64
CA ASP A 69 -20.85 34.32 -7.95
C ASP A 69 -21.57 33.10 -8.54
N GLY A 70 -21.24 31.89 -8.08
CA GLY A 70 -21.85 30.65 -8.56
C GLY A 70 -21.25 30.07 -9.83
N ASN A 71 -20.19 30.66 -10.39
CA ASN A 71 -19.56 30.17 -11.60
C ASN A 71 -18.57 29.01 -11.32
N PHE A 72 -18.66 27.93 -12.09
CA PHE A 72 -17.74 26.80 -11.99
C PHE A 72 -16.42 27.07 -12.74
N PRO A 73 -15.27 26.55 -12.27
CA PRO A 73 -13.96 26.83 -12.89
C PRO A 73 -13.81 26.27 -14.30
N PHE A 74 -14.68 25.33 -14.72
CA PHE A 74 -14.70 24.75 -16.07
C PHE A 74 -15.91 25.18 -16.90
N SER A 75 -16.58 26.29 -16.54
CA SER A 75 -17.62 26.86 -17.37
C SER A 75 -17.00 27.44 -18.65
N LYS A 76 -16.81 26.60 -19.67
CA LYS A 76 -16.64 27.08 -21.03
C LYS A 76 -18.02 27.53 -21.49
N ASN A 77 -18.22 28.85 -21.54
CA ASN A 77 -19.30 29.43 -22.32
C ASN A 77 -19.14 28.93 -23.76
N PHE A 78 -19.84 27.85 -24.13
CA PHE A 78 -20.00 27.49 -25.54
C PHE A 78 -21.01 28.47 -26.12
N SER A 79 -20.51 29.60 -26.61
CA SER A 79 -21.25 30.50 -27.48
C SER A 79 -21.00 30.10 -28.94
N PRO A 80 -21.93 29.42 -29.64
CA PRO A 80 -21.86 29.30 -31.08
C PRO A 80 -22.51 30.53 -31.70
N ALA A 81 -21.86 31.69 -31.62
CA ALA A 81 -22.27 32.85 -32.39
C ALA A 81 -21.07 33.78 -32.58
N GLY A 82 -20.56 33.82 -33.82
CA GLY A 82 -19.70 34.91 -34.28
C GLY A 82 -20.44 36.25 -34.32
N THR A 83 -19.66 37.30 -34.60
CA THR A 83 -19.89 38.76 -34.50
C THR A 83 -19.39 39.30 -33.14
N TRP A 84 -18.18 39.88 -33.01
CA TRP A 84 -17.37 40.69 -33.93
C TRP A 84 -15.87 40.47 -33.70
#